data_AF-A0AAP2K938-F1
#
_entry.id   AF-A0AAP2K938-F1
#
_cell.length_a   1.000
_cell.length_b   1.000
_cell.length_c   1.000
_cell.angle_alpha   90.00
_cell.angle_beta   90.00
_cell.angle_gamma   90.00
#
_symmetry.space_group_name_H-M   'P 1'
#
loop_
_entity.id
_entity.type
_entity.pdbx_description
1 polymer ?
#
loop_
_entity_poly.entity_id
_entity_poly.type
_entity_poly.pdbx_seq_one_letter_code
_entity_poly.pdbx_strand_id
1 'polypeptide(L)' 'MGGLLLHIVLFIFFIWYLIRLLHLKGKQSSTEPFWIPKEIGVGIGINPRNTAGFWVSLAVTLSILTVLLVLIVSLIL' A
#
# COMPACT_ATOMS: atom_id res chain seq x y z
N MET A 1 -18.82 5.73 15.85
CA MET A 1 -19.11 5.47 14.42
C MET A 1 -18.03 6.00 13.47
N GLY A 2 -17.55 7.25 13.60
CA GLY A 2 -16.53 7.80 12.67
C GLY A 2 -15.20 7.05 12.59
N GLY A 3 -14.72 6.51 13.73
CA GLY A 3 -13.51 5.68 13.76
C GLY A 3 -13.63 4.42 12.92
N LEU A 4 -14.68 3.62 13.10
CA LEU A 4 -14.89 2.39 12.33
C LEU A 4 -14.97 2.67 10.81
N LEU A 5 -15.72 3.69 10.41
CA LEU A 5 -15.84 4.08 9.00
C LEU A 5 -14.47 4.42 8.39
N LEU A 6 -13.63 5.18 9.11
CA LEU A 6 -12.28 5.50 8.65
C LEU A 6 -11.45 4.24 8.39
N HIS A 7 -11.45 3.27 9.30
CA HIS A 7 -10.69 2.03 9.13
C HIS A 7 -11.19 1.23 7.93
N ILE A 8 -12.50 1.16 7.71
CA ILE A 8 -13.10 0.49 6.53
C ILE A 8 -12.67 1.19 5.24
N VAL A 9 -12.74 2.53 5.19
CA VAL A 9 -12.33 3.30 4.00
C VAL A 9 -10.84 3.08 3.70
N LEU A 10 -9.98 3.13 4.72
CA LEU A 10 -8.55 2.85 4.57
C LEU A 10 -8.31 1.40 4.12
N PHE A 11 -9.04 0.44 4.65
CA PHE A 11 -8.92 -0.96 4.26
C PHE A 11 -9.23 -1.14 2.77
N ILE A 12 -10.34 -0.58 2.30
CA ILE A 12 -10.71 -0.61 0.87
C ILE A 12 -9.64 0.06 0.01
N PHE A 13 -9.10 1.20 0.44
CA PHE A 13 -8.03 1.89 -0.25
C PHE A 13 -6.76 1.01 -0.40
N PHE A 14 -6.34 0.34 0.67
CA PHE A 14 -5.17 -0.54 0.63
C PHE A 14 -5.41 -1.83 -0.17
N ILE A 15 -6.65 -2.35 -0.20
CA ILE A 15 -7.02 -3.45 -1.11
C ILE A 15 -6.88 -3.00 -2.57
N TRP A 16 -7.40 -1.83 -2.92
CA TRP A 16 -7.23 -1.28 -4.26
C TRP A 16 -5.76 -1.06 -4.62
N TYR A 17 -4.97 -0.56 -3.69
CA TYR A 17 -3.53 -0.39 -3.88
C TYR A 17 -2.81 -1.74 -4.07
N LEU A 18 -3.18 -2.77 -3.28
CA LEU A 18 -2.66 -4.13 -3.44
C LEU A 18 -2.95 -4.67 -4.84
N ILE A 19 -4.18 -4.51 -5.35
CA ILE A 19 -4.55 -4.93 -6.71
C ILE A 19 -3.66 -4.24 -7.75
N ARG A 20 -3.39 -2.94 -7.59
CA ARG A 20 -2.45 -2.22 -8.48
C ARG A 20 -1.05 -2.79 -8.43
N LEU A 21 -0.52 -3.08 -7.24
CA LEU A 21 0.79 -3.73 -7.10
C LEU A 21 0.80 -5.09 -7.80
N LEU A 22 -0.20 -5.94 -7.57
CA LEU A 22 -0.26 -7.26 -8.19
C LEU A 22 -0.30 -7.18 -9.72
N HIS A 23 -0.91 -6.14 -10.30
CA HIS A 23 -0.88 -5.91 -11.75
C HIS A 23 0.51 -5.47 -12.27
N LEU A 24 1.38 -4.93 -11.41
CA LEU A 24 2.77 -4.65 -11.76
C LEU A 24 3.67 -5.88 -11.69
N LYS A 25 3.25 -6.98 -11.04
CA LYS A 25 4.05 -8.21 -10.90
C LYS A 25 4.55 -8.71 -12.27
N GLY A 26 5.86 -8.89 -12.39
CA GLY A 26 6.53 -9.29 -13.62
C GLY A 26 6.85 -8.15 -14.59
N LYS A 27 6.42 -6.91 -14.29
CA LYS A 27 6.70 -5.70 -15.08
C LYS A 27 7.73 -4.78 -14.41
N GLN A 28 8.35 -5.23 -13.32
CA GLN A 28 9.39 -4.48 -12.60
C GLN A 28 10.73 -4.50 -13.33
N SER A 29 11.54 -3.46 -13.10
CA SER A 29 12.94 -3.41 -13.52
C SER A 29 13.84 -2.93 -12.38
N SER A 30 15.04 -3.51 -12.27
CA SER A 30 16.04 -3.02 -11.29
C SER A 30 16.70 -1.69 -11.72
N THR A 31 16.50 -1.26 -12.97
CA THR A 31 17.03 0.02 -13.49
C THR A 31 16.14 1.21 -13.13
N GLU A 32 14.88 0.97 -12.80
CA GLU A 32 13.97 2.00 -12.30
C GLU A 32 14.48 2.54 -10.97
N PRO A 33 14.42 3.86 -10.70
CA PRO A 33 14.87 4.41 -9.43
C PRO A 33 14.00 3.89 -8.30
N PHE A 34 14.62 3.51 -7.17
CA PHE A 34 13.88 3.03 -5.99
C PHE A 34 13.02 4.14 -5.36
N TRP A 35 13.54 5.37 -5.34
CA TRP A 35 12.85 6.55 -4.83
C TRP A 35 12.37 7.42 -5.98
N ILE A 36 11.10 7.83 -5.94
CA ILE A 36 10.53 8.80 -6.89
C ILE A 36 10.01 10.02 -6.14
N PRO A 37 10.14 11.24 -6.68
CA PRO A 37 9.45 12.40 -6.15
C PRO A 37 7.94 12.15 -6.14
N LYS A 38 7.24 12.58 -5.08
CA LYS A 38 5.78 12.53 -5.07
C LYS A 38 5.21 13.51 -6.09
N GLU A 39 4.21 13.07 -6.85
CA GLU A 39 3.48 13.94 -7.79
C GLU A 39 2.64 15.00 -7.06
N ILE A 40 2.20 14.69 -5.83
CA ILE A 40 1.38 15.58 -5.01
C ILE A 40 2.08 15.79 -3.66
N GLY A 41 2.31 17.06 -3.32
CA GLY A 41 2.99 17.47 -2.09
C GLY A 41 4.51 17.49 -2.20
N VAL A 42 5.19 17.51 -1.04
CA VAL A 42 6.67 17.53 -0.95
C VAL A 42 7.17 16.19 -0.43
N GLY A 43 8.22 15.66 -1.04
CA GLY A 43 8.95 14.48 -0.56
C GLY A 43 9.16 13.38 -1.59
N ILE A 44 9.70 12.25 -1.12
CA ILE A 44 9.97 11.05 -1.92
C ILE A 44 9.03 9.91 -1.53
N GLY A 45 8.72 9.06 -2.49
CA GLY A 45 7.98 7.81 -2.33
C GLY A 45 8.77 6.63 -2.89
N ILE A 46 8.33 5.43 -2.55
CA ILE A 46 8.89 4.19 -3.10
C ILE A 46 8.28 3.97 -4.48
N ASN A 47 9.11 3.63 -5.46
CA ASN A 47 8.68 3.30 -6.81
C ASN A 47 8.35 1.80 -6.92
N PRO A 48 7.08 1.40 -7.07
CA PRO A 48 6.72 -0.01 -7.22
C PRO A 48 7.10 -0.59 -8.60
N ARG A 49 7.62 0.22 -9.53
CA ARG A 49 8.23 -0.27 -10.78
C ARG A 49 9.67 -0.75 -10.59
N ASN A 50 10.35 -0.30 -9.54
CA ASN A 50 11.63 -0.88 -9.14
C ASN A 50 11.40 -2.26 -8.51
N THR A 51 12.27 -3.24 -8.81
CA THR A 51 12.15 -4.61 -8.28
C THR A 51 12.11 -4.65 -6.74
N ALA A 52 13.05 -3.98 -6.07
CA ALA A 52 13.07 -3.91 -4.61
C ALA A 52 11.91 -3.04 -4.09
N GLY A 53 11.64 -1.91 -4.76
CA GLY A 53 10.54 -1.02 -4.41
C GLY A 53 9.18 -1.71 -4.43
N PHE A 54 8.95 -2.61 -5.38
CA PHE A 54 7.77 -3.46 -5.45
C PHE A 54 7.62 -4.35 -4.21
N TRP A 55 8.67 -5.10 -3.85
CA TRP A 55 8.64 -6.01 -2.72
C TRP A 55 8.45 -5.26 -1.40
N VAL A 56 9.11 -4.12 -1.22
CA VAL A 56 8.90 -3.26 -0.04
C VAL A 56 7.46 -2.72 -0.01
N SER A 57 6.96 -2.21 -1.12
CA SER A 57 5.58 -1.71 -1.22
C SER A 57 4.55 -2.80 -0.91
N LEU A 58 4.79 -4.03 -1.40
CA LEU A 58 3.94 -5.19 -1.17
C LEU A 58 3.94 -5.59 0.32
N ALA A 59 5.12 -5.70 0.92
CA ALA A 59 5.26 -6.06 2.33
C ALA A 59 4.54 -5.06 3.24
N VAL A 60 4.78 -3.76 3.04
CA VAL A 60 4.13 -2.68 3.81
C VAL A 60 2.60 -2.73 3.62
N THR A 61 2.13 -2.91 2.39
CA THR A 61 0.69 -2.99 2.10
C THR A 61 0.03 -4.16 2.83
N LEU A 62 0.64 -5.34 2.79
CA LEU A 62 0.13 -6.52 3.49
C LEU A 62 0.14 -6.32 5.00
N SER A 63 1.22 -5.77 5.57
CA SER A 63 1.29 -5.45 7.00
C SER A 63 0.19 -4.49 7.44
N ILE A 64 -0.06 -3.42 6.68
CA ILE A 64 -1.12 -2.45 6.97
C ILE A 64 -2.50 -3.11 6.88
N LEU A 65 -2.76 -3.94 5.86
CA LEU A 65 -4.01 -4.68 5.74
C LEU A 65 -4.25 -5.61 6.92
N THR A 66 -3.23 -6.31 7.41
CA THR A 66 -3.34 -7.15 8.60
C THR A 66 -3.70 -6.33 9.84
N VAL A 67 -3.01 -5.20 10.07
CA VAL A 67 -3.29 -4.31 11.21
C VAL A 67 -4.72 -3.75 11.12
N LEU A 68 -5.13 -3.26 9.96
CA LEU A 68 -6.48 -2.74 9.75
C LEU A 68 -7.54 -3.81 9.94
N LEU A 69 -7.31 -5.04 9.49
CA LEU A 69 -8.23 -6.16 9.69
C LEU A 69 -8.44 -6.43 11.19
N VAL A 70 -7.34 -6.51 11.96
CA VAL A 70 -7.40 -6.71 13.42
C VAL A 70 -8.19 -5.57 14.07
N LEU A 71 -7.89 -4.32 13.72
CA LEU A 71 -8.60 -3.16 14.27
C LEU A 71 -10.10 -3.17 13.95
N ILE A 72 -10.47 -3.51 12.71
CA ILE A 72 -11.88 -3.59 12.29
C ILE A 72 -12.61 -4.67 13.09
N VAL A 73 -12.03 -5.88 13.20
CA VAL A 73 -12.65 -6.98 13.96
C VAL A 73 -12.80 -6.60 15.43
N SER A 74 -11.77 -6.04 16.06
CA SER A 74 -11.81 -5.61 17.47
C SER A 74 -12.77 -4.46 17.75
N LEU A 75 -13.18 -3.69 16.75
CA LEU A 75 -14.15 -2.60 16.90
C LEU A 75 -15.59 -3.02 16.61
N ILE A 76 -15.79 -4.17 15.95
CA ILE A 76 -17.11 -4.72 15.61
C ILE A 76 -17.57 -5.74 16.67
N LEU A 77 -16.63 -6.55 17.17
CA LEU A 77 -16.86 -7.53 18.25
C LEU A 77 -16.90 -6.84 19.62
#